data_AF-A0AAD4KZE8-F1
#
_entry.id   AF-A0AAD4KZE8-F1
#
_cell.length_a   1.000
_cell.length_b   1.000
_cell.length_c   1.000
_cell.angle_alpha   90.00
_cell.angle_beta   90.00
_cell.angle_gamma   90.00
#
_symmetry.space_group_name_H-M   'P 1'
#
loop_
_entity.id
_entity.type
_entity.pdbx_description
1 polymer ?
#
loop_
_entity_poly.entity_id
_entity_poly.type
_entity_poly.pdbx_seq_one_letter_code
_entity_poly.pdbx_strand_id
1 'polypeptide(L)'
;MAIEAQIEIAAPPSKVREILLDFSKYPQWHTTLIKLLNPEDSSKLLSALKPGDKVKCNFDDMKFVANITANSENPFQWQGPLVHGLIKFMGPISFLMTPSVLGKKMVRQYNKFNSDLKYYAEAPG
;
A
#
# COMPACT_ATOMS: atom_id res chain seq x y z
N MET A 1 19.20 1.92 -4.32
CA MET A 1 18.96 1.16 -3.08
C MET A 1 17.45 1.08 -2.91
N ALA A 2 16.88 -0.12 -2.83
CA ALA A 2 15.46 -0.29 -2.55
C ALA A 2 15.25 -0.32 -1.03
N ILE A 3 14.17 0.29 -0.56
CA ILE A 3 13.72 0.16 0.82
C ILE A 3 12.66 -0.93 0.83
N GLU A 4 12.91 -1.98 1.61
CA GLU A 4 12.02 -3.14 1.70
C GLU A 4 11.72 -3.47 3.16
N ALA A 5 10.48 -3.83 3.41
CA ALA A 5 9.99 -4.33 4.68
C ALA A 5 8.97 -5.44 4.43
N GLN A 6 8.95 -6.43 5.32
CA GLN A 6 8.07 -7.59 5.23
C GLN A 6 7.58 -7.97 6.63
N ILE A 7 6.36 -8.48 6.71
CA ILE A 7 5.77 -9.02 7.93
C ILE A 7 4.92 -10.24 7.56
N GLU A 8 4.82 -11.20 8.47
CA GLU A 8 3.88 -12.29 8.33
C GLU A 8 2.55 -11.97 9.00
N ILE A 9 1.48 -12.26 8.28
CA ILE A 9 0.12 -12.05 8.70
C ILE A 9 -0.59 -13.40 8.60
N ALA A 10 -1.17 -13.87 9.71
CA ALA A 10 -1.98 -15.07 9.84
C ALA A 10 -3.38 -14.84 9.24
N ALA A 11 -3.42 -14.45 7.96
CA ALA A 11 -4.61 -14.23 7.17
C ALA A 11 -4.33 -14.56 5.69
N PRO A 12 -5.34 -14.98 4.91
CA PRO A 12 -5.17 -15.16 3.47
C PRO A 12 -4.72 -13.85 2.78
N PRO A 13 -3.85 -13.91 1.74
CA PRO A 13 -3.41 -12.71 1.02
C PRO A 13 -4.55 -11.87 0.46
N SER A 14 -5.66 -12.50 0.06
CA SER A 14 -6.88 -11.82 -0.39
C SER A 14 -7.49 -10.93 0.70
N LYS A 15 -7.58 -11.41 1.95
CA LYS A 15 -8.08 -10.61 3.10
C LYS A 15 -7.18 -9.40 3.37
N VAL A 16 -5.86 -9.60 3.36
CA VAL A 16 -4.90 -8.51 3.57
C VAL A 16 -5.03 -7.45 2.47
N ARG A 17 -5.19 -7.91 1.22
CA ARG A 17 -5.39 -7.04 0.06
C ARG A 17 -6.69 -6.24 0.15
N GLU A 18 -7.80 -6.85 0.55
CA GLU A 18 -9.07 -6.15 0.75
C GLU A 18 -8.94 -5.02 1.77
N ILE A 19 -8.29 -5.28 2.91
CA ILE A 19 -8.03 -4.27 3.95
C ILE A 19 -7.14 -3.14 3.40
N LEU A 20 -6.06 -3.48 2.68
CA LEU A 20 -5.14 -2.52 2.10
C LEU A 20 -5.84 -1.59 1.09
N LEU A 21 -6.79 -2.12 0.31
CA LEU A 21 -7.51 -1.38 -0.73
C LEU A 21 -8.77 -0.67 -0.21
N ASP A 22 -9.15 -0.87 1.05
CA ASP A 22 -10.29 -0.21 1.67
C ASP A 22 -9.83 1.01 2.49
N PHE A 23 -9.54 2.12 1.79
CA PHE A 23 -9.08 3.35 2.44
C PHE A 23 -10.09 3.90 3.45
N SER A 24 -11.39 3.59 3.30
CA SER A 24 -12.43 4.04 4.24
C SER A 24 -12.23 3.52 5.66
N LYS A 25 -11.56 2.36 5.81
CA LYS A 25 -11.27 1.74 7.10
C LYS A 25 -9.92 2.12 7.68
N TYR A 26 -9.06 2.83 6.94
CA TYR A 26 -7.73 3.24 7.43
C TYR A 26 -7.80 3.98 8.78
N PRO A 27 -8.73 4.93 9.02
CA PRO A 27 -8.83 5.58 10.33
C PRO A 27 -9.02 4.62 11.53
N GLN A 28 -9.46 3.38 11.29
CA GLN A 28 -9.65 2.36 12.31
C GLN A 28 -8.35 1.60 12.64
N TRP A 29 -7.37 1.57 11.74
CA TRP A 29 -6.15 0.78 11.92
C TRP A 29 -4.84 1.51 11.66
N HIS A 30 -4.81 2.52 10.77
CA HIS A 30 -3.58 3.24 10.43
C HIS A 30 -3.79 4.66 9.89
N THR A 31 -2.96 5.61 10.36
CA THR A 31 -3.07 7.04 10.03
C THR A 31 -1.74 7.75 9.76
N THR A 32 -0.60 7.03 9.73
CA THR A 32 0.72 7.67 9.72
C THR A 32 1.41 7.67 8.36
N LEU A 33 1.62 6.50 7.74
CA LEU A 33 2.36 6.34 6.49
C LEU A 33 1.50 6.69 5.28
N ILE A 34 0.33 6.06 5.17
CA ILE A 34 -0.64 6.33 4.09
C ILE A 34 -1.78 7.12 4.72
N LYS A 35 -1.77 8.44 4.53
CA LYS A 35 -2.75 9.37 5.09
C LYS A 35 -3.90 9.68 4.14
N LEU A 36 -3.70 9.41 2.84
CA LEU A 36 -4.73 9.52 1.81
C LEU A 36 -4.37 8.58 0.66
N LEU A 37 -5.34 7.84 0.15
CA LEU A 37 -5.22 7.04 -1.05
C LEU A 37 -6.59 6.92 -1.73
N ASN A 38 -6.90 7.83 -2.65
CA ASN A 38 -8.19 7.85 -3.34
C ASN A 38 -7.98 7.84 -4.86
N PRO A 39 -8.78 7.07 -5.61
CA PRO A 39 -8.85 7.19 -7.07
C PRO A 39 -8.99 8.65 -7.48
N GLU A 40 -8.25 9.07 -8.50
CA GLU A 40 -8.44 10.42 -9.06
C GLU A 40 -9.84 10.56 -9.69
N ASP A 41 -10.30 9.49 -10.35
CA ASP A 41 -11.68 9.30 -10.78
C ASP A 41 -12.51 8.73 -9.64
N SER A 42 -13.35 9.57 -9.02
CA SER A 42 -14.17 9.20 -7.87
C SER A 42 -15.28 8.17 -8.18
N SER A 43 -15.52 7.84 -9.46
CA SER A 43 -16.43 6.77 -9.84
C SER A 43 -15.80 5.36 -9.71
N LYS A 44 -14.47 5.29 -9.60
CA LYS A 44 -13.73 4.04 -9.48
C LYS A 44 -13.44 3.70 -8.03
N LEU A 45 -13.30 2.40 -7.76
CA LEU A 45 -12.75 1.87 -6.51
C LEU A 45 -11.26 1.60 -6.68
N LEU A 46 -10.49 1.64 -5.58
CA LEU A 46 -9.05 1.29 -5.60
C LEU A 46 -8.79 -0.12 -6.15
N SER A 47 -9.67 -1.07 -5.83
CA SER A 47 -9.61 -2.45 -6.34
C SER A 47 -9.85 -2.59 -7.84
N ALA A 48 -10.49 -1.60 -8.47
CA ALA A 48 -10.83 -1.62 -9.89
C ALA A 48 -9.85 -0.81 -10.76
N LEU A 49 -8.89 -0.10 -10.15
CA LEU A 49 -7.91 0.69 -10.90
C LEU A 49 -7.02 -0.21 -11.75
N LYS A 50 -6.70 0.23 -12.96
CA LYS A 50 -5.83 -0.49 -13.90
C LYS A 50 -4.53 0.29 -14.12
N PRO A 51 -3.46 -0.35 -14.64
CA PRO A 51 -2.27 0.38 -15.07
C PRO A 51 -2.63 1.57 -15.95
N GLY A 52 -2.09 2.75 -15.63
CA GLY A 52 -2.41 4.02 -16.28
C GLY A 52 -3.50 4.86 -15.59
N ASP A 53 -4.33 4.25 -14.72
CA ASP A 53 -5.21 5.02 -13.84
C ASP A 53 -4.41 5.79 -12.79
N LYS A 54 -5.03 6.82 -12.22
CA LYS A 54 -4.38 7.73 -11.27
C LYS A 54 -5.01 7.66 -9.89
N VAL A 55 -4.17 7.86 -8.88
CA VAL A 55 -4.55 7.90 -7.48
C VAL A 55 -3.97 9.17 -6.85
N LYS A 56 -4.82 9.93 -6.15
CA LYS A 56 -4.38 11.00 -5.27
C LYS A 56 -3.85 10.35 -4.00
N CYS A 57 -2.67 10.74 -3.56
CA CYS A 57 -2.07 10.18 -2.35
C CYS A 57 -1.49 11.26 -1.45
N ASN A 58 -1.55 10.99 -0.14
CA ASN A 58 -0.77 11.66 0.90
C ASN A 58 0.04 10.57 1.59
N PHE A 59 1.29 10.41 1.14
CA PHE A 59 2.19 9.37 1.62
C PHE A 59 3.32 10.05 2.40
N ASP A 60 3.42 9.76 3.69
CA ASP A 60 4.43 10.33 4.59
C ASP A 60 4.51 11.88 4.50
N ASP A 61 3.34 12.52 4.59
CA ASP A 61 3.13 13.97 4.45
C ASP A 61 3.41 14.57 3.06
N MET A 62 3.78 13.74 2.08
CA MET A 62 3.93 14.15 0.69
C MET A 62 2.64 13.93 -0.10
N LYS A 63 2.06 15.03 -0.60
CA LYS A 63 0.87 15.01 -1.45
C LYS A 63 1.23 15.03 -2.92
N PHE A 64 0.74 14.06 -3.69
CA PHE A 64 0.97 13.97 -5.13
C PHE A 64 -0.11 13.12 -5.81
N VAL A 65 -0.11 13.13 -7.14
CA VAL A 65 -0.90 12.20 -7.96
C VAL A 65 0.04 11.13 -8.49
N ALA A 66 -0.21 9.88 -8.15
CA ALA A 66 0.55 8.73 -8.61
C ALA A 66 -0.19 8.00 -9.73
N ASN A 67 0.57 7.36 -10.61
CA ASN A 67 0.04 6.45 -11.62
C ASN A 67 0.04 5.03 -11.05
N ILE A 68 -1.06 4.30 -11.20
CA ILE A 68 -1.08 2.86 -10.99
C ILE A 68 -0.24 2.20 -12.08
N THR A 69 0.70 1.35 -11.66
CA THR A 69 1.58 0.61 -12.57
C THR A 69 1.27 -0.89 -12.56
N ALA A 70 0.71 -1.40 -11.46
CA ALA A 70 0.15 -2.74 -11.38
C ALA A 70 -0.96 -2.81 -10.33
N ASN A 71 -2.04 -3.52 -10.62
CA ASN A 71 -3.11 -3.79 -9.67
C ASN A 71 -3.76 -5.13 -10.00
N SER A 72 -3.08 -6.21 -9.59
CA SER A 72 -3.54 -7.59 -9.78
C SER A 72 -3.65 -8.27 -8.41
N GLU A 73 -3.94 -9.57 -8.34
CA GLU A 73 -3.93 -10.30 -7.05
C GLU A 73 -2.64 -10.04 -6.25
N ASN A 74 -1.50 -9.93 -6.95
CA ASN A 74 -0.23 -9.49 -6.42
C ASN A 74 0.68 -9.03 -7.60
N PRO A 75 1.17 -7.78 -7.67
CA PRO A 75 1.15 -6.71 -6.67
C PRO A 75 0.02 -5.68 -6.82
N PHE A 76 -0.11 -4.84 -5.80
CA PHE A 76 -0.61 -3.47 -5.95
C PHE A 76 0.57 -2.50 -5.94
N GLN A 77 0.71 -1.71 -7.00
CA GLN A 77 1.86 -0.85 -7.23
C GLN A 77 1.44 0.47 -7.85
N TRP A 78 2.01 1.55 -7.33
CA TRP A 78 1.88 2.88 -7.90
C TRP A 78 3.21 3.62 -7.89
N GLN A 79 3.31 4.65 -8.72
CA GLN A 79 4.50 5.50 -8.82
C GLN A 79 4.12 6.97 -8.84
N GLY A 80 4.76 7.76 -7.98
CA GLY A 80 4.64 9.22 -7.97
C GLY A 80 5.18 9.85 -9.27
N PRO A 81 4.92 11.14 -9.49
CA PRO A 81 5.32 11.80 -10.73
C PRO A 81 6.85 11.86 -10.85
N LEU A 82 7.38 11.68 -12.06
CA LEU A 82 8.80 11.80 -12.33
C LEU A 82 9.16 13.28 -12.56
N VAL A 83 9.29 14.05 -11.49
CA VAL A 83 9.69 15.47 -11.59
C VAL A 83 11.21 15.59 -11.51
N HIS A 84 11.82 16.05 -12.61
CA HIS A 84 13.26 16.30 -12.71
C HIS A 84 13.70 17.29 -11.61
N GLY A 85 14.56 16.85 -10.69
CA GLY A 85 15.13 17.68 -9.61
C GLY A 85 14.46 17.57 -8.23
N LEU A 86 13.17 17.25 -8.15
CA LEU A 86 12.44 17.14 -6.87
C LEU A 86 12.22 15.69 -6.40
N ILE A 87 12.24 14.71 -7.33
CA ILE A 87 11.77 13.34 -7.08
C ILE A 87 12.83 12.30 -7.51
N LYS A 88 14.10 12.53 -7.19
CA LYS A 88 15.15 11.49 -7.35
C LYS A 88 14.93 10.27 -6.42
N PHE A 89 13.97 10.33 -5.50
CA PHE A 89 13.80 9.39 -4.39
C PHE A 89 12.51 8.55 -4.40
N MET A 90 11.57 8.76 -5.33
CA MET A 90 10.28 8.03 -5.32
C MET A 90 10.23 7.00 -6.43
N GLY A 91 10.91 5.87 -6.19
CA GLY A 91 10.68 4.65 -6.95
C GLY A 91 9.23 4.16 -6.79
N PRO A 92 8.83 3.12 -7.55
CA PRO A 92 7.51 2.53 -7.40
C PRO A 92 7.30 2.02 -5.96
N ILE A 93 6.18 2.39 -5.34
CA ILE A 93 5.73 1.83 -4.08
C ILE A 93 4.95 0.56 -4.41
N SER A 94 5.36 -0.57 -3.83
CA SER A 94 4.81 -1.89 -4.14
C SER A 94 4.38 -2.59 -2.86
N PHE A 95 3.13 -3.06 -2.83
CA PHE A 95 2.65 -3.99 -1.82
C PHE A 95 2.59 -5.38 -2.43
N LEU A 96 3.36 -6.30 -1.86
CA LEU A 96 3.40 -7.71 -2.24
C LEU A 96 2.68 -8.53 -1.17
N MET A 97 1.62 -9.24 -1.56
CA MET A 97 0.81 -10.08 -0.67
C MET A 97 0.83 -11.50 -1.20
N THR A 98 1.73 -12.33 -0.66
CA THR A 98 1.92 -13.72 -1.09
C THR A 98 1.73 -14.69 0.08
N PRO A 99 1.27 -15.93 -0.17
CA PRO A 99 1.35 -16.98 0.84
C PRO A 99 2.80 -17.15 1.31
N SER A 100 3.01 -17.22 2.63
CA SER A 100 4.31 -17.56 3.22
C SER A 100 4.19 -18.89 3.96
N VAL A 101 5.17 -19.77 3.77
CA VAL A 101 5.32 -21.03 4.52
C VAL A 101 6.50 -20.98 5.50
N LEU A 102 7.21 -19.85 5.59
CA LEU A 102 8.49 -19.75 6.27
C LEU A 102 8.61 -18.42 7.03
N GLY A 103 8.69 -18.53 8.36
CA GLY A 103 8.83 -17.44 9.33
C GLY A 103 9.91 -16.41 8.97
N LYS A 104 9.53 -15.35 8.25
CA LYS A 104 10.46 -14.26 7.92
C LYS A 104 10.39 -13.12 8.93
N LYS A 105 11.59 -12.66 9.33
CA LYS A 105 11.78 -11.57 10.30
C LYS A 105 11.48 -10.20 9.67
N MET A 106 10.83 -9.33 10.45
CA MET A 106 10.60 -7.93 10.10
C MET A 106 11.89 -7.16 9.89
N VAL A 107 11.93 -6.35 8.82
CA VAL A 107 13.02 -5.41 8.49
C VAL A 107 12.55 -3.98 8.83
N ARG A 108 13.48 -3.17 9.38
CA ARG A 108 13.22 -2.01 10.26
C ARG A 108 12.33 -0.87 9.73
N GLN A 109 12.14 -0.70 8.43
CA GLN A 109 11.41 0.46 7.88
C GLN A 109 9.91 0.13 7.77
N TYR A 110 9.03 1.11 7.97
CA TYR A 110 7.56 0.92 7.94
C TYR A 110 6.97 -0.07 8.97
N ASN A 111 7.73 -0.39 10.04
CA ASN A 111 7.30 -1.29 11.13
C ASN A 111 5.90 -0.97 11.65
N LYS A 112 5.59 0.31 11.87
CA LYS A 112 4.27 0.70 12.40
C LYS A 112 3.14 0.32 11.44
N PHE A 113 3.27 0.68 10.15
CA PHE A 113 2.28 0.32 9.13
C PHE A 113 2.07 -1.19 9.05
N ASN A 114 3.16 -1.96 9.01
CA ASN A 114 3.10 -3.41 8.93
C ASN A 114 2.47 -4.04 10.19
N SER A 115 2.84 -3.57 11.37
CA SER A 115 2.25 -4.05 12.64
C SER A 115 0.77 -3.71 12.76
N ASP A 116 0.38 -2.48 12.41
CA ASP A 116 -1.02 -2.05 12.41
C ASP A 116 -1.86 -2.91 11.45
N LEU A 117 -1.37 -3.11 10.22
CA LEU A 117 -2.04 -3.94 9.21
C LEU A 117 -2.17 -5.40 9.66
N LYS A 118 -1.10 -5.98 10.24
CA LYS A 118 -1.12 -7.33 10.80
C LYS A 118 -2.18 -7.45 11.90
N TYR A 119 -2.16 -6.54 12.87
CA TYR A 119 -3.10 -6.56 13.99
C TYR A 119 -4.55 -6.52 13.50
N TYR A 120 -4.86 -5.63 12.56
CA TYR A 120 -6.22 -5.51 12.02
C TYR A 120 -6.63 -6.72 11.17
N ALA A 121 -5.71 -7.28 10.37
CA ALA A 121 -6.00 -8.43 9.53
C ALA A 121 -6.18 -9.74 10.31
N GLU A 122 -5.53 -9.87 11.47
CA GLU A 122 -5.62 -11.04 12.35
C GLU A 122 -6.74 -10.95 13.40
N ALA A 123 -7.33 -9.76 13.58
CA ALA A 123 -8.44 -9.59 14.50
C ALA A 123 -9.61 -10.53 14.14
N PRO A 124 -10.24 -11.16 15.15
CA PRO A 124 -11.51 -11.86 14.94
C PRO A 124 -12.55 -10.85 14.45
N GLY A 125 -13.12 -11.12 13.28
CA GLY A 125 -14.15 -10.29 12.63
C GLY A 125 -15.51 -10.46 13.26
#